data_AF-A0A1V9XWT4-F1
#
_entry.id   AF-A0A1V9XWT4-F1
#
_cell.length_a   1.000
_cell.length_b   1.000
_cell.length_c   1.000
_cell.angle_alpha   90.00
_cell.angle_beta   90.00
_cell.angle_gamma   90.00
#
_symmetry.space_group_name_H-M   'P 1'
#
loop_
_entity.id
_entity.type
_entity.pdbx_description
1 polymer ?
#
loop_
_entity_poly.entity_id
_entity_poly.type
_entity_poly.pdbx_seq_one_letter_code
_entity_poly.pdbx_strand_id
1 'polypeptide(L)'
;MLLGEGAFADGGNWLEAWGRRQAGGRECSISTATAVEIAVCHWRATVSIDSAGSVISRYPPFVKIVEVGPRDGLQNEKQLVPADVKVAFINKLSKTGIKCIETTAFVSPKWVPQMGDNKEVFKVGVEEIAAFGSASEGFSEKNINCSIAESLKRFEAVIRGYVSCVVGCPYDGPTKPTKVAEVAKILFDMGCYEISLGDTIGVGTPGTTARMLEEVMKVLPPAVLAMHYHDTYGQALPNILTGLEFGISTVDSSVAGLGGCPYACGASGNVATEDVLYMLHGMGIRTGIDFNAIMEAGEFICKAIGKDTASKVAKALGK
;
A
#
# COMPACT_ATOMS: atom_id res chain seq x y z
N MET A 1 -38.49 0.63 31.26
CA MET A 1 -39.82 -0.01 31.18
C MET A 1 -40.34 0.23 29.77
N LEU A 2 -40.59 -0.84 29.02
CA LEU A 2 -41.43 -0.98 27.81
C LEU A 2 -41.45 0.11 26.72
N LEU A 3 -40.80 -0.21 25.60
CA LEU A 3 -41.34 -0.36 24.23
C LEU A 3 -42.46 0.56 23.70
N GLY A 4 -42.24 1.05 22.47
CA GLY A 4 -43.27 1.44 21.50
C GLY A 4 -42.71 1.21 20.08
N GLU A 5 -43.43 0.47 19.23
CA GLU A 5 -42.90 -0.11 17.98
C GLU A 5 -43.18 0.75 16.73
N GLY A 6 -42.31 0.59 15.73
CA GLY A 6 -42.70 0.40 14.32
C GLY A 6 -43.31 1.55 13.52
N ALA A 7 -42.52 2.10 12.58
CA ALA A 7 -42.99 2.40 11.22
C ALA A 7 -41.80 2.58 10.25
N PHE A 8 -41.36 1.49 9.62
CA PHE A 8 -40.73 1.59 8.31
C PHE A 8 -41.84 1.77 7.27
N ALA A 9 -41.90 2.92 6.62
CA ALA A 9 -42.67 3.13 5.41
C ALA A 9 -41.98 4.18 4.52
N ASP A 10 -42.11 3.97 3.21
CA ASP A 10 -41.74 4.85 2.09
C ASP A 10 -40.24 4.97 1.71
N GLY A 11 -39.94 4.48 0.50
CA GLY A 11 -38.61 4.45 -0.11
C GLY A 11 -38.18 5.80 -0.67
N GLY A 12 -37.75 6.70 0.21
CA GLY A 12 -37.08 7.95 -0.17
C GLY A 12 -35.60 7.74 -0.52
N ASN A 13 -35.16 8.31 -1.66
CA ASN A 13 -33.76 8.28 -2.09
C ASN A 13 -32.89 9.16 -1.17
N TRP A 14 -31.93 8.56 -0.47
CA TRP A 14 -31.06 9.24 0.51
C TRP A 14 -30.27 10.43 -0.08
N LEU A 15 -30.06 10.46 -1.40
CA LEU A 15 -29.39 11.56 -2.11
C LEU A 15 -30.17 12.91 -2.07
N GLU A 16 -31.50 12.91 -1.94
CA GLU A 16 -32.27 14.16 -1.93
C GLU A 16 -32.20 14.93 -0.61
N ALA A 17 -31.95 14.24 0.51
CA ALA A 17 -31.92 14.86 1.84
C ALA A 17 -30.73 15.84 2.02
N TRP A 18 -29.68 15.70 1.20
CA TRP A 18 -28.49 16.55 1.27
C TRP A 18 -28.63 17.86 0.49
N GLY A 19 -29.48 17.89 -0.56
CA GLY A 19 -29.56 19.01 -1.51
C GLY A 19 -30.32 20.26 -1.03
N ARG A 20 -31.08 20.19 0.08
CA ARG A 20 -32.03 21.26 0.49
C ARG A 20 -31.57 22.11 1.68
N ARG A 21 -30.26 22.30 1.91
CA ARG A 21 -29.72 23.16 3.00
C ARG A 21 -28.84 24.34 2.55
N GLN A 22 -28.75 24.65 1.26
CA GLN A 22 -27.92 25.74 0.73
C GLN A 22 -28.69 26.59 -0.31
N ALA A 23 -29.80 27.20 0.11
CA ALA A 23 -30.57 28.16 -0.69
C ALA A 23 -31.27 29.20 0.20
N GLY A 24 -30.50 30.17 0.69
CA GLY A 24 -30.99 31.32 1.47
C GLY A 24 -30.09 32.52 1.20
N GLY A 25 -30.52 33.39 0.28
CA GLY A 25 -29.63 34.35 -0.37
C GLY A 25 -29.32 35.62 0.41
N ARG A 26 -28.44 36.42 -0.19
CA ARG A 26 -28.45 37.89 -0.12
C ARG A 26 -27.69 38.43 -1.34
N GLU A 27 -28.31 39.34 -2.07
CA GLU A 27 -27.58 40.16 -3.05
C GLU A 27 -26.56 41.03 -2.30
N CYS A 28 -25.37 41.18 -2.87
CA CYS A 28 -24.38 42.14 -2.39
C CYS A 28 -23.71 42.81 -3.60
N SER A 29 -23.76 44.13 -3.63
CA SER A 29 -23.28 44.94 -4.75
C SER A 29 -21.76 44.95 -4.83
N ILE A 30 -21.23 44.97 -6.06
CA ILE A 30 -19.80 44.98 -6.32
C ILE A 30 -19.23 46.35 -5.96
N SER A 31 -18.38 46.40 -4.93
CA SER A 31 -17.49 47.51 -4.62
C SER A 31 -16.05 47.06 -4.87
N THR A 32 -15.25 47.92 -5.49
CA THR A 32 -13.88 47.62 -5.94
C THR A 32 -12.89 47.45 -4.78
N ALA A 33 -11.92 46.55 -5.00
CA ALA A 33 -10.63 46.44 -4.30
C ALA A 33 -10.60 45.80 -2.88
N THR A 34 -10.62 44.47 -2.84
CA THR A 34 -9.48 43.69 -2.29
C THR A 34 -9.52 42.26 -2.84
N ALA A 35 -8.37 41.71 -3.23
CA ALA A 35 -8.31 40.32 -3.70
C ALA A 35 -8.35 39.37 -2.49
N VAL A 36 -9.48 38.70 -2.30
CA VAL A 36 -9.60 37.53 -1.43
C VAL A 36 -9.62 36.30 -2.35
N GLU A 37 -8.56 35.50 -2.31
CA GLU A 37 -8.53 34.23 -3.02
C GLU A 37 -9.55 33.27 -2.43
N ILE A 38 -10.70 33.15 -3.09
CA ILE A 38 -11.58 32.00 -2.90
C ILE A 38 -10.87 30.81 -3.53
N ALA A 39 -10.43 29.86 -2.69
CA ALA A 39 -9.79 28.63 -3.10
C ALA A 39 -10.75 27.72 -3.89
N VAL A 40 -10.99 28.04 -5.16
CA VAL A 40 -11.61 27.13 -6.12
C VAL A 40 -10.59 26.03 -6.40
N CYS A 41 -10.84 24.85 -5.85
CA CYS A 41 -10.01 23.65 -6.03
C CYS A 41 -9.94 23.27 -7.52
N HIS A 42 -8.96 23.83 -8.22
CA HIS A 42 -8.70 23.52 -9.62
C HIS A 42 -7.91 22.21 -9.68
N TRP A 43 -8.60 21.11 -9.96
CA TRP A 43 -7.98 19.88 -10.47
C TRP A 43 -7.53 20.08 -11.93
N ARG A 44 -6.70 21.09 -12.16
CA ARG A 44 -5.97 21.28 -13.42
C ARG A 44 -4.67 20.50 -13.31
N ALA A 45 -4.39 19.67 -14.31
CA ALA A 45 -3.07 19.08 -14.50
C ALA A 45 -2.07 20.20 -14.82
N THR A 46 -1.56 20.86 -13.78
CA THR A 46 -0.47 21.82 -13.89
C THR A 46 0.83 21.06 -14.10
N VAL A 47 1.16 20.89 -15.37
CA VAL A 47 2.56 20.86 -15.80
C VAL A 47 3.19 22.14 -15.27
N SER A 48 3.91 22.02 -14.16
CA SER A 48 4.69 23.13 -13.62
C SER A 48 5.91 23.30 -14.51
N ILE A 49 6.22 24.54 -14.88
CA ILE A 49 7.36 24.87 -15.72
C ILE A 49 8.35 25.61 -14.83
N ASP A 50 9.62 25.19 -14.81
CA ASP A 50 10.64 25.93 -14.07
C ASP A 50 10.98 27.26 -14.74
N SER A 51 11.78 28.10 -14.06
CA SER A 51 12.23 29.38 -14.59
C SER A 51 13.13 29.28 -15.84
N ALA A 52 13.53 28.08 -16.25
CA ALA A 52 14.30 27.80 -17.45
C ALA A 52 13.46 27.19 -18.58
N GLY A 53 12.14 27.01 -18.40
CA GLY A 53 11.24 26.43 -19.40
C GLY A 53 11.14 24.90 -19.37
N SER A 54 11.74 24.23 -18.38
CA SER A 54 11.70 22.78 -18.23
C SER A 54 10.37 22.31 -17.64
N VAL A 55 9.85 21.20 -18.15
CA VAL A 55 8.68 20.50 -17.58
C VAL A 55 9.08 19.86 -16.25
N ILE A 56 8.64 20.46 -15.15
CA ILE A 56 8.70 19.83 -13.82
C ILE A 56 7.61 18.75 -13.80
N SER A 57 8.05 17.49 -13.80
CA SER A 57 7.15 16.37 -13.51
C SER A 57 6.54 16.54 -12.12
N ARG A 58 5.21 16.45 -12.04
CA ARG A 58 4.46 16.40 -10.76
C ARG A 58 4.82 15.16 -9.92
N TYR A 59 5.37 14.13 -10.55
CA TYR A 59 5.71 12.84 -9.95
C TYR A 59 7.23 12.64 -9.85
N PRO A 60 7.71 11.82 -8.90
CA PRO A 60 9.13 11.45 -8.81
C PRO A 60 9.69 10.94 -10.15
N PRO A 61 10.89 11.38 -10.58
CA PRO A 61 11.51 10.95 -11.85
C PRO A 61 12.08 9.52 -11.81
N PHE A 62 11.99 8.87 -10.65
CA PHE A 62 12.36 7.49 -10.40
C PHE A 62 11.50 6.96 -9.24
N VAL A 63 11.05 5.70 -9.33
CA VAL A 63 10.36 4.99 -8.25
C VAL A 63 11.08 3.67 -7.94
N LYS A 64 11.41 3.46 -6.66
CA LYS A 64 11.94 2.20 -6.13
C LYS A 64 10.78 1.22 -5.94
N ILE A 65 10.85 0.07 -6.58
CA ILE A 65 9.97 -1.07 -6.27
C ILE A 65 10.63 -1.92 -5.18
N VAL A 66 9.85 -2.27 -4.16
CA VAL A 66 10.18 -3.31 -3.19
C VAL A 66 9.28 -4.51 -3.48
N GLU A 67 9.91 -5.61 -3.88
CA GLU A 67 9.18 -6.81 -4.30
C GLU A 67 8.92 -7.71 -3.08
N VAL A 68 7.65 -7.80 -2.67
CA VAL A 68 7.23 -8.54 -1.47
C VAL A 68 6.70 -9.95 -1.78
N GLY A 69 6.67 -10.37 -3.05
CA GLY A 69 6.15 -11.67 -3.47
C GLY A 69 6.76 -12.88 -2.77
N PRO A 70 8.09 -13.03 -2.65
CA PRO A 70 8.68 -14.22 -2.02
C PRO A 70 8.38 -14.35 -0.52
N ARG A 71 8.17 -13.24 0.20
CA ARG A 71 7.70 -13.22 1.60
C ARG A 71 6.18 -13.09 1.66
N ASP A 72 5.64 -11.88 1.58
CA ASP A 72 4.22 -11.60 1.81
C ASP A 72 3.29 -12.32 0.85
N GLY A 73 3.63 -12.27 -0.46
CA GLY A 73 2.81 -12.91 -1.49
C GLY A 73 2.73 -14.42 -1.32
N LEU A 74 3.84 -15.08 -1.04
CA LEU A 74 3.87 -16.52 -0.79
C LEU A 74 3.35 -16.91 0.60
N GLN A 75 3.36 -16.02 1.60
CA GLN A 75 3.03 -16.33 2.99
C GLN A 75 1.63 -16.95 3.17
N ASN A 76 0.65 -16.43 2.42
CA ASN A 76 -0.75 -16.82 2.53
C ASN A 76 -1.16 -17.84 1.45
N GLU A 77 -0.20 -18.46 0.76
CA GLU A 77 -0.46 -19.54 -0.17
C GLU A 77 -0.98 -20.80 0.53
N LYS A 78 -2.02 -21.42 -0.05
CA LYS A 78 -2.71 -22.57 0.56
C LYS A 78 -1.87 -23.85 0.53
N GLN A 79 -0.95 -23.96 -0.43
CA GLN A 79 -0.03 -25.08 -0.57
C GLN A 79 1.35 -24.65 -0.10
N LEU A 80 2.09 -25.59 0.49
CA LEU A 80 3.49 -25.35 0.84
C LEU A 80 4.31 -25.27 -0.44
N VAL A 81 4.97 -24.13 -0.65
CA VAL A 81 5.87 -23.93 -1.79
C VAL A 81 7.28 -24.37 -1.36
N PRO A 82 7.92 -25.31 -2.07
CA PRO A 82 9.26 -25.80 -1.75
C PRO A 82 10.34 -24.70 -1.74
N ALA A 83 11.38 -24.90 -0.91
CA ALA A 83 12.47 -23.94 -0.75
C ALA A 83 13.26 -23.69 -2.04
N ASP A 84 13.48 -24.72 -2.85
CA ASP A 84 14.15 -24.63 -4.15
C ASP A 84 13.35 -23.80 -5.16
N VAL A 85 12.00 -23.92 -5.15
CA VAL A 85 11.10 -23.08 -5.94
C VAL A 85 11.17 -21.61 -5.49
N LYS A 86 11.17 -21.34 -4.17
CA LYS A 86 11.34 -19.98 -3.63
C LYS A 86 12.68 -19.37 -4.03
N VAL A 87 13.77 -20.14 -3.89
CA VAL A 87 15.12 -19.71 -4.30
C VAL A 87 15.20 -19.47 -5.80
N ALA A 88 14.59 -20.33 -6.64
CA ALA A 88 14.52 -20.11 -8.08
C ALA A 88 13.71 -18.85 -8.46
N PHE A 89 12.64 -18.55 -7.72
CA PHE A 89 11.85 -17.34 -7.88
C PHE A 89 12.65 -16.08 -7.52
N ILE A 90 13.29 -16.05 -6.35
CA ILE A 90 14.17 -14.93 -5.92
C ILE A 90 15.32 -14.73 -6.93
N ASN A 91 15.93 -15.80 -7.43
CA ASN A 91 16.99 -15.75 -8.44
C ASN A 91 16.51 -15.28 -9.83
N LYS A 92 15.22 -15.40 -10.14
CA LYS A 92 14.61 -14.76 -11.33
C LYS A 92 14.40 -13.27 -11.07
N LEU A 93 13.80 -12.92 -9.93
CA LEU A 93 13.56 -11.53 -9.52
C LEU A 93 14.84 -10.70 -9.46
N SER A 94 15.95 -11.24 -8.95
CA SER A 94 17.24 -10.53 -8.88
C SER A 94 17.82 -10.14 -10.25
N LYS A 95 17.43 -10.84 -11.32
CA LYS A 95 17.86 -10.56 -12.71
C LYS A 95 17.01 -9.51 -13.41
N THR A 96 15.86 -9.13 -12.83
CA THR A 96 14.95 -8.12 -13.40
C THR A 96 15.46 -6.69 -13.22
N GLY A 97 16.42 -6.46 -12.32
CA GLY A 97 16.88 -5.12 -11.93
C GLY A 97 16.29 -4.59 -10.62
N ILE A 98 15.27 -5.26 -10.05
CA ILE A 98 14.78 -4.96 -8.68
C ILE A 98 15.96 -4.98 -7.69
N LYS A 99 16.01 -3.97 -6.80
CA LYS A 99 17.09 -3.80 -5.81
C LYS A 99 16.72 -4.20 -4.39
N CYS A 100 15.42 -4.32 -4.09
CA CYS A 100 14.93 -4.71 -2.78
C CYS A 100 13.88 -5.81 -2.97
N ILE A 101 14.17 -7.01 -2.48
CA ILE A 101 13.31 -8.19 -2.56
C ILE A 101 13.13 -8.70 -1.13
N GLU A 102 11.89 -8.80 -0.67
CA GLU A 102 11.59 -9.40 0.62
C GLU A 102 11.56 -10.92 0.47
N THR A 103 12.58 -11.60 1.00
CA THR A 103 12.87 -13.00 0.67
C THR A 103 12.14 -14.02 1.55
N THR A 104 12.02 -13.77 2.86
CA THR A 104 11.44 -14.69 3.84
C THR A 104 11.17 -13.98 5.17
N ALA A 105 10.55 -14.67 6.13
CA ALA A 105 10.34 -14.16 7.49
C ALA A 105 10.78 -15.16 8.56
N PHE A 106 11.48 -14.67 9.59
CA PHE A 106 11.92 -15.46 10.75
C PHE A 106 10.82 -15.62 11.80
N VAL A 107 9.67 -16.14 11.36
CA VAL A 107 8.49 -16.41 12.17
C VAL A 107 8.42 -17.88 12.60
N SER A 108 7.56 -18.19 13.57
CA SER A 108 7.36 -19.55 14.03
C SER A 108 6.77 -20.43 12.92
N PRO A 109 7.42 -21.54 12.51
CA PRO A 109 6.91 -22.46 11.49
C PRO A 109 5.60 -23.16 11.90
N LYS A 110 5.24 -23.13 13.20
CA LYS A 110 3.94 -23.63 13.66
C LYS A 110 2.79 -22.71 13.24
N TRP A 111 3.03 -21.40 13.21
CA TRP A 111 2.01 -20.38 12.92
C TRP A 111 2.02 -19.97 11.45
N VAL A 112 3.19 -19.95 10.82
CA VAL A 112 3.37 -19.69 9.38
C VAL A 112 4.23 -20.81 8.78
N PRO A 113 3.66 -22.00 8.52
CA PRO A 113 4.41 -23.15 7.97
C PRO A 113 5.14 -22.83 6.67
N GLN A 114 4.55 -21.95 5.87
CA GLN A 114 5.03 -21.49 4.58
C GLN A 114 6.31 -20.64 4.64
N MET A 115 6.74 -20.21 5.84
CA MET A 115 8.01 -19.53 6.10
C MET A 115 8.98 -20.38 6.94
N GLY A 116 8.68 -21.67 7.15
CA GLY A 116 9.49 -22.55 8.01
C GLY A 116 10.86 -22.94 7.45
N ASP A 117 11.05 -22.77 6.13
CA ASP A 117 12.29 -22.95 5.39
C ASP A 117 13.16 -21.67 5.32
N ASN A 118 12.86 -20.65 6.13
CA ASN A 118 13.56 -19.36 6.14
C ASN A 118 15.10 -19.48 6.18
N LYS A 119 15.66 -20.43 6.93
CA LYS A 119 17.13 -20.66 7.00
C LYS A 119 17.74 -21.20 5.71
N GLU A 120 16.96 -21.80 4.83
CA GLU A 120 17.40 -22.27 3.51
C GLU A 120 17.31 -21.14 2.50
N VAL A 121 16.18 -20.41 2.50
CA VAL A 121 15.97 -19.23 1.66
C VAL A 121 16.98 -18.12 1.97
N PHE A 122 17.29 -17.86 3.24
CA PHE A 122 18.22 -16.80 3.67
C PHE A 122 19.65 -16.97 3.13
N LYS A 123 20.07 -18.19 2.77
CA LYS A 123 21.42 -18.46 2.23
C LYS A 123 21.69 -17.84 0.86
N VAL A 124 20.69 -17.27 0.19
CA VAL A 124 20.85 -16.64 -1.14
C VAL A 124 21.47 -15.24 -1.10
N GLY A 125 21.85 -14.74 0.08
CA GLY A 125 22.50 -13.43 0.25
C GLY A 125 21.51 -12.33 0.65
N VAL A 126 20.88 -12.48 1.81
CA VAL A 126 19.99 -11.46 2.39
C VAL A 126 20.82 -10.42 3.15
N GLU A 127 20.63 -9.15 2.81
CA GLU A 127 21.38 -8.02 3.38
C GLU A 127 20.56 -7.22 4.43
N GLU A 128 19.22 -7.36 4.48
CA GLU A 128 18.32 -6.61 5.38
C GLU A 128 17.15 -7.48 5.96
N ILE A 129 16.77 -7.25 7.24
CA ILE A 129 15.89 -8.04 8.15
C ILE A 129 14.32 -8.02 8.08
N ALA A 130 13.70 -6.88 7.70
CA ALA A 130 12.26 -6.47 7.86
C ALA A 130 11.65 -6.43 9.30
N ALA A 131 10.96 -5.33 9.69
CA ALA A 131 10.24 -5.19 10.99
C ALA A 131 8.78 -4.67 10.87
N PHE A 132 7.83 -5.24 11.62
CA PHE A 132 6.38 -5.06 11.41
C PHE A 132 5.58 -4.55 12.62
N GLY A 133 5.06 -3.33 12.53
CA GLY A 133 4.12 -2.74 13.48
C GLY A 133 2.68 -2.58 12.94
N SER A 134 1.77 -2.14 13.81
CA SER A 134 0.35 -1.93 13.51
C SER A 134 -0.12 -0.57 14.00
N ALA A 135 -1.03 0.09 13.27
CA ALA A 135 -1.77 1.27 13.76
C ALA A 135 -3.04 0.91 14.56
N SER A 136 -3.39 -0.37 14.65
CA SER A 136 -4.55 -0.92 15.37
C SER A 136 -4.12 -1.92 16.44
N GLU A 137 -4.62 -1.72 17.68
CA GLU A 137 -4.40 -2.65 18.80
C GLU A 137 -5.10 -3.99 18.55
N GLY A 138 -6.36 -3.98 18.09
CA GLY A 138 -7.10 -5.20 17.79
C GLY A 138 -6.47 -6.06 16.69
N PHE A 139 -5.75 -5.43 15.75
CA PHE A 139 -4.93 -6.13 14.76
C PHE A 139 -3.61 -6.65 15.36
N SER A 140 -2.95 -5.87 16.23
CA SER A 140 -1.73 -6.30 16.95
C SER A 140 -1.99 -7.53 17.83
N GLU A 141 -3.03 -7.47 18.67
CA GLU A 141 -3.40 -8.57 19.56
C GLU A 141 -3.73 -9.85 18.78
N LYS A 142 -4.49 -9.77 17.69
CA LYS A 142 -4.90 -10.96 16.91
C LYS A 142 -3.80 -11.57 16.06
N ASN A 143 -2.81 -10.78 15.61
CA ASN A 143 -1.73 -11.29 14.75
C ASN A 143 -0.48 -11.70 15.55
N ILE A 144 -0.14 -10.96 16.61
CA ILE A 144 1.13 -11.15 17.36
C ILE A 144 0.95 -11.25 18.89
N ASN A 145 -0.30 -11.34 19.37
CA ASN A 145 -0.67 -11.63 20.76
C ASN A 145 0.00 -10.69 21.79
N CYS A 146 0.07 -9.40 21.45
CA CYS A 146 0.51 -8.31 22.33
C CYS A 146 0.07 -6.95 21.77
N SER A 147 0.12 -5.91 22.61
CA SER A 147 -0.19 -4.53 22.22
C SER A 147 0.86 -3.91 21.28
N ILE A 148 0.52 -2.80 20.62
CA ILE A 148 1.44 -2.02 19.79
C ILE A 148 2.68 -1.64 20.61
N ALA A 149 2.50 -1.15 21.84
CA ALA A 149 3.60 -0.73 22.71
C ALA A 149 4.52 -1.88 23.15
N GLU A 150 4.02 -3.11 23.24
CA GLU A 150 4.82 -4.31 23.54
C GLU A 150 5.53 -4.88 22.31
N SER A 151 4.90 -4.81 21.14
CA SER A 151 5.51 -5.25 19.87
C SER A 151 6.72 -4.39 19.50
N LEU A 152 6.59 -3.06 19.59
CA LEU A 152 7.67 -2.11 19.33
C LEU A 152 8.90 -2.35 20.22
N LYS A 153 8.71 -2.71 21.49
CA LYS A 153 9.82 -3.04 22.42
C LYS A 153 10.64 -4.27 22.00
N ARG A 154 10.21 -5.05 21.00
CA ARG A 154 10.92 -6.24 20.51
C ARG A 154 11.83 -5.95 19.31
N PHE A 155 11.89 -4.71 18.83
CA PHE A 155 12.72 -4.36 17.67
C PHE A 155 14.10 -3.88 18.12
N GLU A 156 15.13 -4.62 17.72
CA GLU A 156 16.53 -4.20 17.77
C GLU A 156 17.01 -3.74 16.37
N ALA A 157 18.25 -3.28 16.29
CA ALA A 157 18.70 -2.23 15.35
C ALA A 157 18.47 -2.44 13.84
N VAL A 158 18.03 -1.34 13.21
CA VAL A 158 18.02 -0.98 11.77
C VAL A 158 17.55 -2.07 10.80
N ILE A 159 16.25 -2.01 10.49
CA ILE A 159 15.73 -2.36 9.18
C ILE A 159 14.32 -1.74 9.00
N ARG A 160 13.99 -1.40 7.74
CA ARG A 160 12.68 -0.99 7.22
C ARG A 160 11.48 -1.39 8.09
N GLY A 161 10.72 -0.40 8.54
CA GLY A 161 9.53 -0.57 9.37
C GLY A 161 8.25 -0.60 8.53
N TYR A 162 7.27 -1.40 8.94
CA TYR A 162 5.92 -1.41 8.35
C TYR A 162 4.88 -0.94 9.36
N VAL A 163 3.87 -0.20 8.90
CA VAL A 163 2.68 0.15 9.68
C VAL A 163 1.46 -0.46 8.99
N SER A 164 0.80 -1.42 9.64
CA SER A 164 -0.41 -2.07 9.12
C SER A 164 -1.68 -1.28 9.43
N CYS A 165 -2.74 -1.53 8.65
CA CYS A 165 -4.08 -0.93 8.80
C CYS A 165 -4.09 0.62 8.73
N VAL A 166 -3.33 1.26 7.83
CA VAL A 166 -3.19 2.74 7.80
C VAL A 166 -4.45 3.51 7.41
N VAL A 167 -5.42 2.86 6.75
CA VAL A 167 -6.73 3.48 6.44
C VAL A 167 -7.88 2.83 7.20
N GLY A 168 -7.86 1.50 7.34
CA GLY A 168 -8.88 0.76 8.09
C GLY A 168 -8.35 -0.56 8.60
N CYS A 169 -9.01 -1.05 9.66
CA CYS A 169 -8.77 -2.33 10.30
C CYS A 169 -10.00 -3.24 10.14
N PRO A 170 -9.84 -4.55 9.87
CA PRO A 170 -10.95 -5.49 9.77
C PRO A 170 -11.67 -5.76 11.11
N TYR A 171 -11.17 -5.21 12.22
CA TYR A 171 -11.73 -5.37 13.57
C TYR A 171 -12.20 -4.05 14.17
N ASP A 172 -11.39 -3.00 14.07
CA ASP A 172 -11.64 -1.70 14.73
C ASP A 172 -12.33 -0.69 13.79
N GLY A 173 -12.49 -1.01 12.50
CA GLY A 173 -13.07 -0.11 11.51
C GLY A 173 -12.08 0.96 11.02
N PRO A 174 -12.52 2.20 10.73
CA PRO A 174 -11.66 3.25 10.17
C PRO A 174 -10.51 3.65 11.12
N THR A 175 -9.28 3.68 10.59
CA THR A 175 -8.10 4.10 11.35
C THR A 175 -7.97 5.62 11.35
N LYS A 176 -7.60 6.22 12.50
CA LYS A 176 -7.35 7.66 12.60
C LYS A 176 -5.98 8.01 12.01
N PRO A 177 -5.88 8.91 11.00
CA PRO A 177 -4.60 9.38 10.43
C PRO A 177 -3.54 9.79 11.45
N THR A 178 -3.93 10.47 12.52
CA THR A 178 -3.01 10.89 13.59
C THR A 178 -2.37 9.72 14.35
N LYS A 179 -3.05 8.57 14.45
CA LYS A 179 -2.48 7.35 15.06
C LYS A 179 -1.47 6.68 14.14
N VAL A 180 -1.68 6.76 12.81
CA VAL A 180 -0.70 6.30 11.82
C VAL A 180 0.57 7.15 11.91
N ALA A 181 0.41 8.48 11.97
CA ALA A 181 1.53 9.41 12.15
C ALA A 181 2.31 9.14 13.45
N GLU A 182 1.62 8.88 14.57
CA GLU A 182 2.22 8.50 15.85
C GLU A 182 3.07 7.22 15.72
N VAL A 183 2.51 6.13 15.20
CA VAL A 183 3.22 4.84 15.09
C VAL A 183 4.37 4.90 14.08
N ALA A 184 4.16 5.56 12.94
CA ALA A 184 5.22 5.78 11.94
C ALA A 184 6.39 6.59 12.53
N LYS A 185 6.10 7.64 13.32
CA LYS A 185 7.13 8.44 13.97
C LYS A 185 7.90 7.65 15.03
N ILE A 186 7.23 6.80 15.81
CA ILE A 186 7.90 5.92 16.78
C ILE A 186 8.86 4.95 16.09
N LEU A 187 8.42 4.27 15.01
CA LEU A 187 9.30 3.37 14.23
C LEU A 187 10.51 4.11 13.66
N PHE A 188 10.32 5.32 13.15
CA PHE A 188 11.41 6.15 12.62
C PHE A 188 12.39 6.56 13.73
N ASP A 189 11.90 7.00 14.89
CA ASP A 189 12.73 7.36 16.06
C ASP A 189 13.48 6.16 16.66
N MET A 190 12.98 4.94 16.44
CA MET A 190 13.67 3.69 16.78
C MET A 190 14.76 3.29 15.76
N GLY A 191 14.95 4.06 14.67
CA GLY A 191 16.00 3.85 13.69
C GLY A 191 15.59 3.13 12.40
N CYS A 192 14.30 2.98 12.11
CA CYS A 192 13.85 2.53 10.79
C CYS A 192 14.15 3.61 9.74
N TYR A 193 14.95 3.28 8.72
CA TYR A 193 15.35 4.23 7.67
C TYR A 193 14.21 4.59 6.68
N GLU A 194 13.23 3.69 6.53
CA GLU A 194 12.05 3.84 5.68
C GLU A 194 10.86 3.17 6.37
N ILE A 195 9.68 3.81 6.27
CA ILE A 195 8.41 3.37 6.85
C ILE A 195 7.41 3.05 5.73
N SER A 196 7.04 1.78 5.57
CA SER A 196 6.03 1.34 4.61
C SER A 196 4.62 1.41 5.21
N LEU A 197 3.74 2.17 4.56
CA LEU A 197 2.38 2.47 5.01
C LEU A 197 1.39 1.49 4.35
N GLY A 198 0.93 0.52 5.14
CA GLY A 198 0.14 -0.64 4.72
C GLY A 198 -1.38 -0.45 4.75
N ASP A 199 -2.02 -0.39 3.58
CA ASP A 199 -3.47 -0.65 3.46
C ASP A 199 -3.71 -2.16 3.33
N THR A 200 -3.53 -2.85 4.47
CA THR A 200 -3.50 -4.32 4.61
C THR A 200 -4.77 -5.03 4.15
N ILE A 201 -5.89 -4.31 4.03
CA ILE A 201 -7.17 -4.87 3.56
C ILE A 201 -7.65 -4.27 2.23
N GLY A 202 -6.95 -3.27 1.69
CA GLY A 202 -7.25 -2.66 0.38
C GLY A 202 -8.51 -1.80 0.35
N VAL A 203 -8.95 -1.28 1.51
CA VAL A 203 -10.20 -0.48 1.63
C VAL A 203 -9.97 1.02 1.46
N GLY A 204 -8.71 1.44 1.32
CA GLY A 204 -8.32 2.82 1.09
C GLY A 204 -8.80 3.33 -0.26
N THR A 205 -9.07 4.62 -0.32
CA THR A 205 -9.45 5.36 -1.53
C THR A 205 -8.54 6.59 -1.61
N PRO A 206 -8.34 7.21 -2.78
CA PRO A 206 -7.48 8.39 -2.91
C PRO A 206 -7.73 9.47 -1.85
N GLY A 207 -9.00 9.74 -1.50
CA GLY A 207 -9.36 10.72 -0.48
C GLY A 207 -9.03 10.29 0.96
N THR A 208 -9.08 9.00 1.32
CA THR A 208 -8.64 8.54 2.65
C THR A 208 -7.13 8.43 2.72
N THR A 209 -6.47 8.00 1.64
CA THR A 209 -5.02 7.94 1.50
C THR A 209 -4.40 9.34 1.63
N ALA A 210 -4.92 10.35 0.92
CA ALA A 210 -4.47 11.74 1.03
C ALA A 210 -4.55 12.25 2.48
N ARG A 211 -5.69 12.10 3.17
CA ARG A 211 -5.83 12.50 4.59
C ARG A 211 -4.90 11.76 5.55
N MET A 212 -4.54 10.52 5.23
CA MET A 212 -3.55 9.76 6.00
C MET A 212 -2.14 10.34 5.81
N LEU A 213 -1.75 10.59 4.56
CA LEU A 213 -0.47 11.20 4.21
C LEU A 213 -0.33 12.63 4.75
N GLU A 214 -1.40 13.44 4.72
CA GLU A 214 -1.44 14.80 5.30
C GLU A 214 -1.07 14.84 6.78
N GLU A 215 -1.45 13.83 7.59
CA GLU A 215 -1.03 13.75 9.00
C GLU A 215 0.37 13.16 9.16
N VAL A 216 0.72 12.09 8.43
CA VAL A 216 2.06 11.46 8.52
C VAL A 216 3.16 12.45 8.08
N MET A 217 2.90 13.25 7.06
CA MET A 217 3.89 14.20 6.51
C MET A 217 4.09 15.46 7.36
N LYS A 218 3.32 15.65 8.44
CA LYS A 218 3.65 16.64 9.49
C LYS A 218 4.82 16.20 10.38
N VAL A 219 5.13 14.90 10.41
CA VAL A 219 6.13 14.31 11.31
C VAL A 219 7.26 13.56 10.59
N LEU A 220 7.07 13.16 9.32
CA LEU A 220 8.07 12.46 8.51
C LEU A 220 8.13 13.02 7.07
N PRO A 221 9.33 13.20 6.46
CA PRO A 221 9.45 13.62 5.06
C PRO A 221 9.06 12.48 4.09
N PRO A 222 8.62 12.78 2.86
CA PRO A 222 8.19 11.74 1.90
C PRO A 222 9.32 10.79 1.49
N ALA A 223 10.58 11.24 1.60
CA ALA A 223 11.77 10.45 1.27
C ALA A 223 12.04 9.26 2.22
N VAL A 224 11.36 9.18 3.38
CA VAL A 224 11.46 8.04 4.31
C VAL A 224 10.15 7.23 4.38
N LEU A 225 9.22 7.46 3.44
CA LEU A 225 7.95 6.76 3.36
C LEU A 225 7.93 5.80 2.16
N ALA A 226 7.14 4.74 2.29
CA ALA A 226 6.81 3.82 1.22
C ALA A 226 5.30 3.49 1.23
N MET A 227 4.78 3.05 0.09
CA MET A 227 3.39 2.69 -0.10
C MET A 227 3.23 1.17 -0.20
N HIS A 228 2.38 0.56 0.61
CA HIS A 228 2.06 -0.86 0.54
C HIS A 228 0.55 -1.06 0.49
N TYR A 229 -0.01 -1.16 -0.72
CA TYR A 229 -1.46 -1.17 -0.91
C TYR A 229 -1.94 -2.49 -1.52
N HIS A 230 -2.88 -3.13 -0.84
CA HIS A 230 -3.58 -4.30 -1.37
C HIS A 230 -4.67 -3.88 -2.37
N ASP A 231 -4.86 -4.67 -3.42
CA ASP A 231 -5.83 -4.38 -4.49
C ASP A 231 -7.19 -5.09 -4.29
N THR A 232 -7.52 -5.47 -3.05
CA THR A 232 -8.75 -6.21 -2.69
C THR A 232 -10.02 -5.60 -3.30
N TYR A 233 -10.10 -4.27 -3.36
CA TYR A 233 -11.23 -3.50 -3.90
C TYR A 233 -10.87 -2.71 -5.17
N GLY A 234 -9.78 -3.05 -5.87
CA GLY A 234 -9.33 -2.36 -7.09
C GLY A 234 -8.82 -0.93 -6.86
N GLN A 235 -8.35 -0.63 -5.65
CA GLN A 235 -7.95 0.73 -5.23
C GLN A 235 -6.44 0.95 -5.18
N ALA A 236 -5.61 -0.07 -5.37
CA ALA A 236 -4.18 0.05 -5.09
C ALA A 236 -3.47 1.01 -6.05
N LEU A 237 -3.71 0.92 -7.36
CA LEU A 237 -3.10 1.85 -8.33
C LEU A 237 -3.56 3.31 -8.12
N PRO A 238 -4.85 3.64 -7.92
CA PRO A 238 -5.28 4.98 -7.52
C PRO A 238 -4.63 5.49 -6.22
N ASN A 239 -4.46 4.63 -5.21
CA ASN A 239 -3.79 4.99 -3.97
C ASN A 239 -2.28 5.22 -4.17
N ILE A 240 -1.61 4.39 -4.99
CA ILE A 240 -0.20 4.61 -5.39
C ILE A 240 -0.06 5.94 -6.09
N LEU A 241 -0.90 6.21 -7.10
CA LEU A 241 -0.88 7.49 -7.82
C LEU A 241 -1.04 8.67 -6.85
N THR A 242 -1.93 8.55 -5.87
CA THR A 242 -2.09 9.55 -4.80
C THR A 242 -0.77 9.76 -4.04
N GLY A 243 -0.10 8.71 -3.57
CA GLY A 243 1.17 8.87 -2.85
C GLY A 243 2.33 9.39 -3.72
N LEU A 244 2.34 9.10 -5.04
CA LEU A 244 3.25 9.72 -5.99
C LEU A 244 3.02 11.24 -6.10
N GLU A 245 1.77 11.71 -6.02
CA GLU A 245 1.45 13.16 -5.99
C GLU A 245 1.92 13.85 -4.69
N PHE A 246 2.04 13.10 -3.60
CA PHE A 246 2.67 13.54 -2.34
C PHE A 246 4.21 13.37 -2.35
N GLY A 247 4.79 12.96 -3.48
CA GLY A 247 6.24 12.85 -3.67
C GLY A 247 6.88 11.59 -3.07
N ILE A 248 6.09 10.62 -2.61
CA ILE A 248 6.60 9.32 -2.15
C ILE A 248 7.11 8.54 -3.37
N SER A 249 8.33 8.00 -3.29
CA SER A 249 9.02 7.37 -4.42
C SER A 249 9.37 5.89 -4.18
N THR A 250 8.82 5.26 -3.13
CA THR A 250 8.92 3.82 -2.90
C THR A 250 7.53 3.17 -2.92
N VAL A 251 7.38 2.09 -3.68
CA VAL A 251 6.17 1.27 -3.78
C VAL A 251 6.51 -0.18 -3.48
N ASP A 252 5.73 -0.80 -2.61
CA ASP A 252 5.74 -2.24 -2.38
C ASP A 252 4.72 -2.89 -3.31
N SER A 253 5.13 -3.96 -4.00
CA SER A 253 4.25 -4.71 -4.88
C SER A 253 4.68 -6.17 -4.93
N SER A 254 3.79 -7.02 -5.44
CA SER A 254 4.03 -8.46 -5.54
C SER A 254 3.91 -8.94 -6.97
N VAL A 255 4.94 -9.61 -7.49
CA VAL A 255 4.89 -10.22 -8.83
C VAL A 255 3.68 -11.14 -8.96
N ALA A 256 3.02 -11.10 -10.12
CA ALA A 256 1.75 -11.76 -10.42
C ALA A 256 0.59 -11.41 -9.47
N GLY A 257 0.73 -10.39 -8.61
CA GLY A 257 -0.21 -10.10 -7.53
C GLY A 257 -0.34 -11.26 -6.54
N LEU A 258 0.76 -11.91 -6.18
CA LEU A 258 0.76 -12.98 -5.18
C LEU A 258 0.30 -12.47 -3.81
N GLY A 259 -0.33 -13.37 -3.06
CA GLY A 259 -0.87 -13.12 -1.74
C GLY A 259 -2.38 -13.35 -1.67
N GLY A 260 -2.99 -12.63 -0.75
CA GLY A 260 -4.41 -12.74 -0.43
C GLY A 260 -4.62 -12.43 1.05
N CYS A 261 -5.81 -11.93 1.39
CA CYS A 261 -6.16 -11.66 2.78
C CYS A 261 -6.81 -12.92 3.40
N PRO A 262 -6.23 -13.53 4.45
CA PRO A 262 -6.83 -14.71 5.08
C PRO A 262 -8.20 -14.41 5.74
N TYR A 263 -8.52 -13.13 5.95
CA TYR A 263 -9.79 -12.66 6.52
C TYR A 263 -10.87 -12.33 5.47
N ALA A 264 -10.54 -12.32 4.18
CA ALA A 264 -11.46 -11.98 3.10
C ALA A 264 -11.38 -13.02 1.96
N CYS A 265 -12.33 -13.95 1.94
CA CYS A 265 -12.39 -15.00 0.93
C CYS A 265 -12.55 -14.39 -0.48
N GLY A 266 -11.54 -14.58 -1.34
CA GLY A 266 -11.52 -14.02 -2.69
C GLY A 266 -10.79 -12.68 -2.84
N ALA A 267 -10.21 -12.12 -1.77
CA ALA A 267 -9.37 -10.93 -1.87
C ALA A 267 -8.08 -11.20 -2.66
N SER A 268 -7.77 -10.31 -3.62
CA SER A 268 -6.57 -10.35 -4.47
C SER A 268 -5.25 -10.20 -3.71
N GLY A 269 -5.25 -9.59 -2.52
CA GLY A 269 -4.02 -9.37 -1.75
C GLY A 269 -3.22 -8.18 -2.30
N ASN A 270 -1.90 -8.33 -2.43
CA ASN A 270 -1.00 -7.29 -2.91
C ASN A 270 -1.36 -6.78 -4.31
N VAL A 271 -1.00 -5.52 -4.58
CA VAL A 271 -0.97 -5.00 -5.96
C VAL A 271 0.07 -5.75 -6.79
N ALA A 272 -0.27 -6.06 -8.04
CA ALA A 272 0.63 -6.76 -8.95
C ALA A 272 1.78 -5.86 -9.43
N THR A 273 3.03 -6.32 -9.31
CA THR A 273 4.23 -5.58 -9.75
C THR A 273 4.18 -5.21 -11.23
N GLU A 274 3.65 -6.11 -12.08
CA GLU A 274 3.40 -5.87 -13.51
C GLU A 274 2.47 -4.67 -13.75
N ASP A 275 1.38 -4.59 -12.98
CA ASP A 275 0.35 -3.56 -13.14
C ASP A 275 0.87 -2.19 -12.65
N VAL A 276 1.69 -2.19 -11.59
CA VAL A 276 2.43 -1.00 -11.11
C VAL A 276 3.46 -0.54 -12.15
N LEU A 277 4.29 -1.44 -12.67
CA LEU A 277 5.31 -1.10 -13.66
C LEU A 277 4.70 -0.56 -14.94
N TYR A 278 3.60 -1.15 -15.42
CA TYR A 278 2.88 -0.67 -16.60
C TYR A 278 2.38 0.77 -16.43
N MET A 279 1.80 1.09 -15.26
CA MET A 279 1.40 2.46 -14.92
C MET A 279 2.61 3.41 -14.89
N LEU A 280 3.66 3.07 -14.15
CA LEU A 280 4.84 3.93 -13.99
C LEU A 280 5.56 4.18 -15.32
N HIS A 281 5.80 3.13 -16.11
CA HIS A 281 6.45 3.25 -17.42
C HIS A 281 5.58 4.03 -18.42
N GLY A 282 4.26 3.84 -18.40
CA GLY A 282 3.31 4.64 -19.19
C GLY A 282 3.27 6.12 -18.79
N MET A 283 3.55 6.44 -17.53
CA MET A 283 3.73 7.81 -17.03
C MET A 283 5.13 8.40 -17.32
N GLY A 284 6.05 7.63 -17.91
CA GLY A 284 7.45 8.03 -18.12
C GLY A 284 8.33 7.98 -16.86
N ILE A 285 7.84 7.39 -15.77
CA ILE A 285 8.57 7.24 -14.51
C ILE A 285 9.51 6.03 -14.62
N ARG A 286 10.79 6.23 -14.33
CA ARG A 286 11.81 5.18 -14.41
C ARG A 286 11.78 4.30 -13.16
N THR A 287 11.98 3.00 -13.34
CA THR A 287 12.19 2.05 -12.21
C THR A 287 13.50 1.28 -12.32
N GLY A 288 14.13 1.24 -13.51
CA GLY A 288 15.34 0.45 -13.77
C GLY A 288 15.09 -1.06 -13.84
N ILE A 289 13.83 -1.48 -14.01
CA ILE A 289 13.39 -2.89 -14.01
C ILE A 289 13.01 -3.31 -15.43
N ASP A 290 13.50 -4.47 -15.86
CA ASP A 290 13.11 -5.15 -17.08
C ASP A 290 11.70 -5.76 -16.92
N PHE A 291 10.75 -5.19 -17.66
CA PHE A 291 9.35 -5.59 -17.64
C PHE A 291 9.13 -7.04 -18.09
N ASN A 292 9.88 -7.53 -19.09
CA ASN A 292 9.72 -8.88 -19.61
C ASN A 292 10.26 -9.91 -18.61
N ALA A 293 11.40 -9.61 -17.97
CA ALA A 293 11.97 -10.48 -16.94
C ALA A 293 11.03 -10.62 -15.71
N ILE A 294 10.25 -9.58 -15.38
CA ILE A 294 9.19 -9.65 -14.37
C ILE A 294 8.07 -10.60 -14.80
N MET A 295 7.57 -10.45 -16.03
CA MET A 295 6.54 -11.34 -16.59
C MET A 295 6.98 -12.82 -16.56
N GLU A 296 8.23 -13.12 -16.93
CA GLU A 296 8.82 -14.47 -16.84
C GLU A 296 9.01 -14.99 -15.40
N ALA A 297 9.14 -14.09 -14.42
CA ALA A 297 9.18 -14.46 -13.01
C ALA A 297 7.76 -14.78 -12.50
N GLY A 298 6.77 -13.99 -12.91
CA GLY A 298 5.35 -14.19 -12.64
C GLY A 298 4.81 -15.50 -13.21
N GLU A 299 5.06 -15.76 -14.51
CA GLU A 299 4.66 -17.03 -15.14
C GLU A 299 5.29 -18.24 -14.43
N PHE A 300 6.58 -18.16 -14.08
CA PHE A 300 7.28 -19.22 -13.37
C PHE A 300 6.62 -19.55 -12.03
N ILE A 301 6.37 -18.55 -11.17
CA ILE A 301 5.84 -18.80 -9.83
C ILE A 301 4.37 -19.22 -9.89
N CYS A 302 3.55 -18.58 -10.73
CA CYS A 302 2.16 -18.98 -11.00
C CYS A 302 2.05 -20.44 -11.43
N LYS A 303 2.90 -20.87 -12.36
CA LYS A 303 2.97 -22.27 -12.81
C LYS A 303 3.41 -23.22 -11.69
N ALA A 304 4.41 -22.84 -10.89
CA ALA A 304 4.90 -23.66 -9.79
C ALA A 304 3.86 -23.85 -8.67
N ILE A 305 2.97 -22.86 -8.47
CA ILE A 305 1.87 -22.93 -7.50
C ILE A 305 0.51 -23.29 -8.14
N GLY A 306 0.47 -23.62 -9.43
CA GLY A 306 -0.78 -23.99 -10.14
C GLY A 306 -1.90 -22.96 -10.03
N LYS A 307 -1.57 -21.65 -10.04
CA LYS A 307 -2.54 -20.54 -10.01
C LYS A 307 -2.38 -19.65 -11.24
N ASP A 308 -3.49 -19.10 -11.72
CA ASP A 308 -3.46 -17.98 -12.65
C ASP A 308 -2.91 -16.73 -11.96
N THR A 309 -2.19 -15.89 -12.71
CA THR A 309 -1.74 -14.57 -12.25
C THR A 309 -2.92 -13.68 -11.86
N ALA A 310 -2.79 -12.85 -10.83
CA ALA A 310 -3.77 -11.81 -10.50
C ALA A 310 -3.59 -10.55 -11.36
N SER A 311 -2.37 -10.27 -11.84
CA SER A 311 -2.04 -9.14 -12.73
C SER A 311 -2.98 -9.05 -13.93
N LYS A 312 -3.50 -7.86 -14.18
CA LYS A 312 -4.34 -7.57 -15.35
C LYS A 312 -3.49 -7.40 -16.60
N VAL A 313 -2.29 -6.84 -16.48
CA VAL A 313 -1.36 -6.67 -17.59
C VAL A 313 -0.82 -8.02 -18.05
N ALA A 314 -0.43 -8.91 -17.13
CA ALA A 314 0.01 -10.25 -17.47
C ALA A 314 -1.08 -11.08 -18.16
N LYS A 315 -2.35 -10.92 -17.77
CA LYS A 315 -3.50 -11.52 -18.48
C LYS A 315 -3.73 -10.97 -19.89
N ALA A 316 -3.51 -9.67 -20.09
CA ALA A 316 -3.75 -9.01 -21.38
C ALA A 316 -2.60 -9.18 -22.38
N LEU A 317 -1.37 -9.35 -21.90
CA LEU A 317 -0.16 -9.53 -22.71
C LEU A 317 0.32 -10.98 -22.78
N GLY A 318 -0.17 -11.86 -21.90
CA GLY A 318 0.05 -13.30 -21.95
C GLY A 318 -0.55 -13.94 -23.20
N LYS A 319 -0.01 -15.10 -23.60
CA LYS A 319 -0.47 -15.90 -24.75
C LYS A 319 -1.12 -17.19 -24.28
#